data_AF-A0A7Y0SC88-F1
#
_entry.id   AF-A0A7Y0SC88-F1
#
_cell.length_a   1.000
_cell.length_b   1.000
_cell.length_c   1.000
_cell.angle_alpha   90.00
_cell.angle_beta   90.00
_cell.angle_gamma   90.00
#
_symmetry.space_group_name_H-M   'P 1'
#
loop_
_entity.id
_entity.type
_entity.pdbx_description
1 polymer ?
#
loop_
_entity_poly.entity_id
_entity_poly.type
_entity_poly.pdbx_seq_one_letter_code
_entity_poly.pdbx_strand_id
1 'polypeptide(L)'
;SMGVLYHRRSPLDHLVQLKDQLVPGGELVLETLVIEGDENAVLVPTSRYAQMRNVYFFPSAKALKVWLELVGFEDVRIVDENITSVDEQRTTDWMT
;
A
#
# COMPACT_ATOMS: atom_id res chain seq x y z
N SER A 1 -3.62 7.42 3.63
CA SER A 1 -2.33 6.85 4.05
C SER A 1 -1.54 6.54 2.80
N MET A 2 -0.46 7.27 2.52
CA MET A 2 0.32 7.15 1.28
C MET A 2 1.77 6.83 1.64
N GLY A 3 2.37 5.82 1.01
CA GLY A 3 3.75 5.41 1.28
C GLY A 3 4.00 4.75 2.65
N VAL A 4 2.96 4.27 3.34
CA VAL A 4 3.08 3.77 4.73
C VAL A 4 2.89 2.26 4.86
N LEU A 5 1.91 1.67 4.17
CA LEU A 5 1.48 0.28 4.43
C LEU A 5 2.64 -0.72 4.31
N TYR A 6 3.51 -0.56 3.30
CA TYR A 6 4.65 -1.44 3.07
C TYR A 6 5.71 -1.41 4.18
N HIS A 7 5.67 -0.43 5.10
CA HIS A 7 6.51 -0.37 6.30
C HIS A 7 5.85 -0.94 7.55
N ARG A 8 4.62 -1.47 7.46
CA ARG A 8 3.87 -2.00 8.61
C ARG A 8 4.05 -3.52 8.70
N ARG A 9 4.45 -3.97 9.89
CA ARG A 9 4.59 -5.41 10.22
C ARG A 9 3.27 -6.17 10.21
N SER A 10 2.18 -5.47 10.50
CA SER A 10 0.82 -6.03 10.49
C SER A 10 -0.03 -5.15 9.57
N PRO A 11 -0.25 -5.56 8.30
CA PRO A 11 -0.97 -4.74 7.34
C PRO A 11 -2.45 -4.60 7.71
N LEU A 12 -3.10 -5.68 8.19
CA LEU A 12 -4.51 -5.64 8.57
C LEU A 12 -4.76 -4.74 9.78
N ASP A 13 -3.91 -4.79 10.81
CA ASP A 13 -4.03 -3.90 11.96
C ASP A 13 -3.88 -2.43 11.54
N HIS A 14 -3.01 -2.14 10.57
CA HIS A 14 -2.88 -0.80 10.01
C HIS A 14 -4.16 -0.34 9.32
N LEU A 15 -4.80 -1.21 8.53
CA LEU A 15 -6.07 -0.87 7.87
C LEU A 15 -7.20 -0.65 8.90
N VAL A 16 -7.30 -1.48 9.94
CA VAL A 16 -8.24 -1.29 11.05
C VAL A 16 -7.97 0.05 11.75
N GLN A 17 -6.70 0.34 12.07
CA GLN A 17 -6.33 1.59 12.71
C GLN A 17 -6.73 2.81 11.86
N LEU A 18 -6.58 2.75 10.54
CA LEU A 18 -7.03 3.81 9.63
C LEU A 18 -8.56 3.97 9.67
N LYS A 19 -9.31 2.87 9.68
CA LYS A 19 -10.77 2.87 9.80
C LYS A 19 -11.23 3.55 11.09
N ASP A 20 -10.56 3.27 12.21
CA ASP A 20 -10.88 3.86 13.52
C ASP A 20 -10.67 5.39 13.57
N GLN A 21 -9.92 5.97 12.64
CA GLN A 21 -9.75 7.42 12.52
C GLN A 21 -10.87 8.09 11.69
N LEU A 22 -11.70 7.29 11.00
CA LEU A 22 -12.78 7.81 10.17
C LEU A 22 -14.10 7.82 10.93
N VAL A 23 -14.88 8.86 10.68
CA VAL A 23 -16.31 8.87 11.05
C VAL A 23 -17.08 7.91 10.14
N PRO A 24 -18.28 7.44 10.54
CA PRO A 24 -19.15 6.67 9.66
C PRO A 24 -19.41 7.41 8.33
N GLY A 25 -19.23 6.70 7.21
CA GLY A 25 -19.32 7.28 5.86
C GLY A 25 -18.10 8.09 5.42
N GLY A 26 -17.02 8.13 6.21
CA GLY A 26 -15.75 8.74 5.83
C GLY A 26 -15.05 7.96 4.71
N GLU A 27 -14.21 8.65 3.95
CA GLU A 27 -13.48 8.07 2.81
C GLU A 27 -12.01 7.83 3.16
N LEU A 28 -11.49 6.66 2.80
CA LEU A 28 -10.07 6.34 2.87
C LEU A 28 -9.44 6.46 1.49
N VAL A 29 -8.39 7.29 1.39
CA VAL A 29 -7.44 7.26 0.26
C VAL A 29 -6.18 6.53 0.72
N LEU A 30 -5.86 5.42 0.06
CA LEU A 30 -4.72 4.56 0.36
C LEU A 30 -3.83 4.43 -0.88
N GLU A 31 -2.53 4.67 -0.71
CA GLU A 31 -1.49 4.42 -1.71
C GLU A 31 -0.33 3.66 -1.05
N THR A 32 0.23 2.70 -1.79
CA THR A 32 1.33 1.85 -1.35
C THR A 32 1.95 1.12 -2.55
N LEU A 33 3.16 0.59 -2.37
CA LEU A 33 3.77 -0.34 -3.31
C LEU A 33 2.93 -1.62 -3.47
N VAL A 34 2.76 -2.04 -4.72
CA VAL A 34 2.06 -3.26 -5.12
C VAL A 34 2.90 -4.07 -6.11
N ILE A 35 2.45 -5.29 -6.41
CA ILE A 35 2.99 -6.14 -7.48
C ILE A 35 1.89 -6.53 -8.47
N GLU A 36 2.27 -6.96 -9.67
CA GLU A 36 1.32 -7.63 -10.57
C GLU A 36 0.84 -8.95 -9.97
N GLY A 37 -0.46 -9.25 -10.10
CA GLY A 37 -1.02 -10.53 -9.67
C GLY A 37 -2.53 -10.56 -9.44
N ASP A 38 -3.01 -11.69 -8.94
CA ASP A 38 -4.42 -11.92 -8.56
C ASP A 38 -4.66 -11.61 -7.06
N GLU A 39 -5.84 -11.95 -6.54
CA GLU A 39 -6.24 -11.70 -5.15
C GLU A 39 -5.37 -12.41 -4.11
N ASN A 40 -4.53 -13.37 -4.50
CA ASN A 40 -3.68 -14.16 -3.62
C ASN A 40 -2.19 -13.82 -3.75
N ALA A 41 -1.82 -12.96 -4.70
CA ALA A 41 -0.44 -12.58 -4.94
C ALA A 41 0.05 -11.55 -3.92
N VAL A 42 1.06 -11.94 -3.13
CA VAL A 42 1.72 -11.06 -2.14
C VAL A 42 3.22 -11.36 -2.12
N LEU A 43 4.03 -10.33 -2.29
CA LEU A 43 5.48 -10.41 -2.13
C LEU A 43 5.88 -9.96 -0.72
N VAL A 44 6.71 -10.77 -0.06
CA VAL A 44 7.42 -10.41 1.17
C VAL A 44 8.93 -10.45 0.88
N PRO A 45 9.61 -9.29 0.80
CA PRO A 45 11.05 -9.26 0.54
C PRO A 45 11.85 -9.96 1.66
N THR A 46 12.87 -10.73 1.30
CA THR A 46 13.72 -11.43 2.28
C THR A 46 14.70 -10.52 3.01
N SER A 47 15.00 -9.34 2.46
CA SER A 47 15.93 -8.37 3.06
C SER A 47 15.53 -6.95 2.67
N ARG A 48 16.26 -6.33 1.74
CA ARG A 48 15.96 -4.99 1.23
C ARG A 48 15.14 -5.07 -0.04
N TYR A 49 14.36 -4.03 -0.28
CA TYR A 49 13.75 -3.77 -1.57
C TYR A 49 14.03 -2.33 -1.97
N ALA A 50 14.53 -2.10 -3.19
CA ALA A 50 14.97 -0.77 -3.64
C ALA A 50 15.84 -0.04 -2.59
N GLN A 51 16.79 -0.76 -1.98
CA GLN A 51 17.63 -0.32 -0.86
C GLN A 51 16.92 0.02 0.46
N MET A 52 15.59 0.09 0.49
CA MET A 52 14.81 0.32 1.71
C MET A 52 14.93 -0.86 2.69
N ARG A 53 15.06 -0.54 3.97
CA ARG A 53 14.94 -1.49 5.09
C ARG A 53 13.52 -1.46 5.65
N ASN A 54 13.19 -2.45 6.48
CA ASN A 54 11.91 -2.52 7.20
C ASN A 54 10.69 -2.48 6.26
N VAL A 55 10.79 -3.19 5.14
CA VAL A 55 9.69 -3.43 4.22
C VAL A 55 9.11 -4.81 4.47
N TYR A 56 7.79 -4.97 4.36
CA TYR A 56 7.10 -6.19 4.77
C TYR A 56 6.22 -6.79 3.67
N PHE A 57 5.07 -6.18 3.36
CA PHE A 57 4.08 -6.79 2.47
C PHE A 57 3.81 -5.92 1.26
N PHE A 58 4.04 -6.45 0.06
CA PHE A 58 3.65 -5.84 -1.20
C PHE A 58 2.56 -6.72 -1.84
N PRO A 59 1.29 -6.50 -1.49
CA PRO A 59 0.18 -7.22 -2.11
C PRO A 59 0.03 -6.78 -3.58
N SER A 60 -0.63 -7.59 -4.40
CA SER A 60 -1.23 -7.06 -5.62
C SER A 60 -2.33 -6.05 -5.27
N ALA A 61 -2.67 -5.15 -6.20
CA ALA A 61 -3.78 -4.22 -5.99
C ALA A 61 -5.10 -4.95 -5.70
N LYS A 62 -5.31 -6.13 -6.31
CA LYS A 62 -6.47 -6.99 -6.07
C LYS A 62 -6.46 -7.62 -4.68
N ALA A 63 -5.31 -8.12 -4.22
CA ALA A 63 -5.16 -8.64 -2.87
C ALA A 63 -5.39 -7.54 -1.81
N LEU A 64 -4.88 -6.33 -2.05
CA LEU A 64 -5.10 -5.20 -1.15
C LEU A 64 -6.57 -4.78 -1.08
N LYS A 65 -7.27 -4.82 -2.21
CA LYS A 65 -8.73 -4.63 -2.24
C LYS A 65 -9.44 -5.63 -1.34
N VAL A 66 -9.12 -6.93 -1.45
CA VAL A 66 -9.69 -7.97 -0.59
C VAL A 66 -9.40 -7.69 0.89
N TRP A 67 -8.20 -7.24 1.23
CA TRP A 67 -7.85 -6.90 2.61
C TRP A 67 -8.68 -5.74 3.18
N LEU A 68 -8.93 -4.70 2.37
CA LEU A 68 -9.79 -3.59 2.75
C LEU A 68 -11.23 -4.05 2.99
N GLU A 69 -11.78 -4.87 2.10
CA GLU A 69 -13.12 -5.46 2.25
C GLU A 69 -13.20 -6.36 3.49
N LEU A 70 -12.15 -7.15 3.78
CA LEU A 70 -12.08 -8.01 4.96
C LEU A 70 -12.12 -7.22 6.28
N VAL A 71 -11.50 -6.04 6.35
CA VAL A 71 -11.58 -5.18 7.55
C VAL A 71 -12.86 -4.31 7.56
N GLY A 72 -13.74 -4.52 6.58
CA GLY A 72 -15.07 -3.92 6.49
C GLY A 72 -15.07 -2.49 5.94
N PHE A 73 -14.16 -2.16 5.03
CA PHE A 73 -14.40 -1.06 4.10
C PHE A 73 -15.38 -1.52 3.02
N GLU A 74 -16.18 -0.58 2.53
CA GLU A 74 -17.16 -0.76 1.46
C GLU A 74 -16.75 0.10 0.26
N ASP A 75 -17.34 -0.16 -0.91
CA ASP A 75 -17.07 0.60 -2.15
C ASP A 75 -15.57 0.72 -2.53
N VAL A 76 -14.79 -0.32 -2.23
CA VAL A 76 -13.35 -0.36 -2.50
C VAL A 76 -13.08 -0.44 -4.00
N ARG A 77 -12.40 0.60 -4.52
CA ARG A 77 -12.06 0.74 -5.94
C ARG A 77 -10.56 0.93 -6.11
N ILE A 78 -9.98 0.22 -7.05
CA ILE A 78 -8.63 0.49 -7.55
C ILE A 78 -8.78 1.62 -8.56
N VAL A 79 -8.35 2.83 -8.19
CA VAL A 79 -8.55 4.05 -9.00
C VAL A 79 -7.35 4.36 -9.90
N ASP A 80 -6.16 3.95 -9.51
CA ASP A 80 -4.92 4.14 -10.25
C ASP A 80 -3.93 3.03 -9.88
N GLU A 81 -3.15 2.59 -10.87
CA GLU A 81 -2.01 1.70 -10.71
C GLU A 81 -0.97 2.11 -11.74
N ASN A 82 0.23 2.46 -11.29
CA ASN A 82 1.26 3.01 -12.16
C ASN A 82 2.66 2.55 -11.76
N ILE A 83 3.56 2.48 -12.74
CA ILE A 83 4.97 2.21 -12.52
C ILE A 83 5.66 3.54 -12.20
N THR A 84 6.27 3.63 -11.02
CA THR A 84 7.07 4.80 -10.65
C THR A 84 8.26 4.95 -11.59
N SER A 85 8.24 6.03 -12.39
CA SER A 85 9.27 6.28 -13.38
C SER A 85 10.46 7.03 -12.79
N VAL A 86 11.61 6.96 -13.47
CA VAL A 86 12.78 7.80 -13.13
C VAL A 86 12.54 9.28 -13.37
N ASP A 87 11.57 9.64 -14.22
CA ASP A 87 11.15 11.03 -14.43
C ASP A 87 10.27 11.53 -13.29
N GLU A 88 9.64 10.63 -12.53
CA GLU A 88 8.84 10.96 -11.36
C GLU A 88 9.73 11.07 -10.11
N GLN A 89 10.55 10.05 -9.85
CA GLN A 89 11.44 9.98 -8.70
C GLN A 89 12.91 10.01 -9.13
N ARG A 90 13.58 11.15 -8.89
CA ARG A 90 15.00 11.38 -9.23
C ARG A 90 15.68 12.30 -8.24
N THR A 91 17.00 12.20 -8.17
CA THR A 91 17.88 13.18 -7.51
C THR A 91 17.69 14.56 -8.15
N THR A 92 17.70 15.59 -7.33
CA THR A 92 17.70 17.00 -7.78
C THR A 92 18.68 17.79 -6.93
N ASP A 93 18.92 19.05 -7.27
CA ASP A 93 19.80 19.92 -6.48
C ASP A 93 19.31 20.11 -5.03
N TRP A 94 18.04 19.81 -4.74
CA TRP A 94 17.41 19.91 -3.42
C TRP A 94 17.40 18.60 -2.63
N MET A 95 17.73 17.48 -3.27
CA MET A 95 17.69 16.14 -2.68
C MET A 95 18.78 15.28 -3.33
N THR A 96 19.92 15.18 -2.64
CA THR A 96 21.12 14.41 -3.03
C THR A 96 21.10 12.99 -2.49
#